data_AF-A0A3S4SMP5-F1
#
_entry.id   AF-A0A3S4SMP5-F1
#
_cell.length_a   1.000
_cell.length_b   1.000
_cell.length_c   1.000
_cell.angle_alpha   90.00
_cell.angle_beta   90.00
_cell.angle_gamma   90.00
#
_symmetry.space_group_name_H-M   'P 1'
#
loop_
_entity.id
_entity.type
_entity.pdbx_description
1 polymer ?
#
loop_
_entity_poly.entity_id
_entity_poly.type
_entity_poly.pdbx_seq_one_letter_code
_entity_poly.pdbx_strand_id
1 'polypeptide(L)'
;MRIAQALEAETYFCRPYHSWEKGLNENTNGLIRQYFPKQTDFRNISHREIRRVQDELNHRPRKTLGYETPSVLFLNLFQPLLPECCT
;
A
#
# COMPACT_ATOMS: atom_id res chain seq x y z
N MET A 1 -0.11 21.59 10.87
CA MET A 1 -0.22 21.33 9.41
C MET A 1 -1.61 21.75 8.94
N ARG A 2 -1.74 22.68 7.97
CA ARG A 2 -3.06 23.18 7.50
C ARG A 2 -3.95 22.09 6.89
N ILE A 3 -3.37 21.16 6.13
CA ILE A 3 -4.13 20.07 5.47
C ILE A 3 -4.69 19.09 6.50
N ALA A 4 -3.88 18.68 7.48
CA ALA A 4 -4.33 17.76 8.54
C ALA A 4 -5.49 18.36 9.35
N GLN A 5 -5.44 19.66 9.66
CA GLN A 5 -6.51 20.36 10.35
C GLN A 5 -7.82 20.39 9.53
N ALA A 6 -7.72 20.63 8.21
CA ALA A 6 -8.88 20.64 7.33
C ALA A 6 -9.53 19.26 7.15
N LEU A 7 -8.75 18.19 7.32
CA LEU A 7 -9.21 16.80 7.21
C LEU A 7 -9.51 16.16 8.59
N GLU A 8 -9.39 16.93 9.68
CA GLU A 8 -9.50 16.45 11.06
C GLU A 8 -8.62 15.20 11.31
N ALA A 9 -7.45 15.17 10.68
CA ALA A 9 -6.54 14.03 10.70
C ALA A 9 -5.44 14.20 11.74
N GLU A 10 -5.20 13.14 12.52
CA GLU A 10 -4.07 13.05 13.43
C GLU A 10 -2.76 12.87 12.67
N THR A 11 -1.67 13.45 13.19
CA THR A 11 -0.34 13.39 12.55
C THR A 11 0.66 12.68 13.44
N TYR A 12 1.39 11.74 12.85
CA TYR A 12 2.40 10.94 13.53
C TYR A 12 3.74 11.07 12.80
N PHE A 13 4.85 11.11 13.55
CA PHE A 13 6.21 11.17 13.01
C PHE A 13 7.04 10.00 13.52
N CYS A 14 7.88 9.46 12.64
CA CYS A 14 8.87 8.47 13.02
C CYS A 14 10.04 9.13 13.74
N ARG A 15 10.62 8.41 14.69
CA ARG A 15 11.79 8.85 15.44
C ARG A 15 13.04 8.84 14.53
N PRO A 16 13.97 9.80 14.72
CA PRO A 16 15.24 9.80 13.98
C PRO A 16 16.02 8.50 14.17
N TYR A 17 16.60 7.95 13.10
CA TYR A 17 17.36 6.68 13.11
C TYR A 17 16.54 5.40 13.42
N HIS A 18 15.21 5.50 13.48
CA HIS A 18 14.32 4.34 13.61
C HIS A 18 13.70 3.98 12.26
N SER A 19 14.49 3.38 11.35
CA SER A 19 14.03 3.01 10.01
C SER A 19 12.87 2.01 10.03
N TRP A 20 12.84 1.10 11.00
CA TRP A 20 11.83 0.06 11.14
C TRP A 20 10.41 0.59 11.36
N GLU A 21 10.24 1.81 11.89
CA GLU A 21 8.92 2.45 12.02
C GLU A 21 8.27 2.76 10.66
N LYS A 22 9.03 2.64 9.56
CA LYS A 22 8.56 2.83 8.17
C LYS A 22 8.67 1.55 7.32
N GLY A 23 8.85 0.39 7.93
CA GLY A 23 9.14 -0.85 7.19
C GLY A 23 8.15 -1.15 6.06
N LEU A 24 6.85 -0.95 6.29
CA LEU A 24 5.81 -1.16 5.28
C LEU A 24 5.90 -0.16 4.12
N ASN A 25 6.14 1.12 4.42
CA ASN A 25 6.27 2.17 3.41
C ASN A 25 7.52 1.94 2.55
N GLU A 26 8.63 1.54 3.17
CA GLU A 26 9.88 1.22 2.47
C GLU A 26 9.73 -0.02 1.58
N ASN A 27 9.05 -1.07 2.05
CA ASN A 27 8.71 -2.24 1.25
C ASN A 27 7.84 -1.86 0.04
N THR A 28 6.79 -1.05 0.26
CA THR A 28 5.87 -0.59 -0.79
C THR A 28 6.61 0.25 -1.85
N ASN A 29 7.49 1.15 -1.42
CA ASN A 29 8.34 1.91 -2.33
C ASN A 29 9.27 1.01 -3.17
N GLY A 30 9.76 -0.10 -2.60
CA GLY A 30 10.53 -1.11 -3.34
C GLY A 30 9.71 -1.74 -4.47
N LEU A 31 8.43 -2.02 -4.24
CA LEU A 31 7.53 -2.59 -5.24
C LEU A 31 7.21 -1.60 -6.35
N ILE A 32 6.94 -0.33 -6.00
CA ILE A 32 6.71 0.74 -7.00
C ILE A 32 7.93 0.89 -7.92
N ARG A 33 9.15 0.74 -7.37
CA ARG A 33 10.39 0.82 -8.15
C ARG A 33 10.60 -0.30 -9.17
N GLN A 34 9.84 -1.40 -9.07
CA GLN A 34 9.81 -2.43 -10.12
C GLN A 34 9.16 -1.91 -11.41
N TYR A 35 8.29 -0.90 -11.30
CA TYR A 35 7.57 -0.28 -12.42
C TYR A 35 8.17 1.06 -12.83
N PHE A 36 8.59 1.86 -11.85
CA PHE A 36 9.19 3.19 -12.04
C PHE A 36 10.57 3.19 -11.38
N PRO A 37 11.64 2.81 -12.11
CA PRO A 37 12.99 2.78 -11.58
C PRO A 37 13.43 4.09 -10.93
N LYS A 38 14.53 4.04 -10.17
CA LYS A 38 15.10 5.29 -9.64
C LYS A 38 15.37 6.27 -10.78
N GLN A 39 15.17 7.55 -10.50
CA GLN A 39 15.34 8.66 -11.45
C GLN A 39 14.29 8.72 -12.58
N THR A 40 13.22 7.92 -12.53
CA THR A 40 12.07 8.16 -13.42
C THR A 40 11.45 9.54 -13.15
N ASP A 41 11.30 10.33 -14.21
CA ASP A 41 10.59 11.61 -14.15
C ASP A 41 9.08 11.38 -14.23
N PHE A 42 8.40 11.50 -13.07
CA PHE A 42 6.96 11.29 -12.95
C PHE A 42 6.11 12.30 -13.73
N ARG A 43 6.69 13.43 -14.20
CA ARG A 43 5.97 14.37 -15.07
C ARG A 43 5.71 13.78 -16.46
N ASN A 44 6.50 12.81 -16.87
CA ASN A 44 6.36 12.14 -18.16
C ASN A 44 5.50 10.87 -18.09
N ILE A 45 4.99 10.53 -16.89
CA ILE A 45 4.15 9.35 -16.69
C ILE A 45 2.69 9.77 -16.73
N SER A 46 1.89 9.11 -17.55
CA SER A 46 0.48 9.41 -17.63
C SER A 46 -0.26 8.98 -16.35
N HIS A 47 -1.33 9.70 -15.99
CA HIS A 47 -2.22 9.26 -14.91
C HIS A 47 -2.77 7.85 -15.14
N ARG A 48 -2.93 7.43 -16.41
CA ARG A 48 -3.37 6.08 -16.76
C ARG A 48 -2.35 5.03 -16.36
N GLU A 49 -1.06 5.28 -16.59
CA GLU A 49 0.01 4.37 -16.17
C GLU A 49 0.14 4.29 -14.66
N ILE A 50 0.04 5.43 -13.96
CA ILE A 50 0.02 5.45 -12.49
C ILE A 50 -1.13 4.60 -11.96
N ARG A 51 -2.34 4.78 -12.51
CA ARG A 51 -3.52 4.01 -12.12
C ARG A 51 -3.34 2.52 -12.39
N ARG A 52 -2.81 2.15 -13.57
CA ARG A 52 -2.51 0.75 -13.90
C ARG A 52 -1.60 0.10 -12.87
N VAL A 53 -0.50 0.75 -12.51
CA VAL A 53 0.46 0.22 -11.52
C VAL A 53 -0.17 0.15 -10.12
N GLN A 54 -0.96 1.16 -9.73
CA GLN A 54 -1.71 1.13 -8.48
C GLN A 54 -2.65 -0.07 -8.42
N ASP A 55 -3.43 -0.29 -9.49
CA ASP A 55 -4.37 -1.39 -9.58
C ASP A 55 -3.63 -2.73 -9.52
N GLU A 56 -2.54 -2.90 -10.26
CA GLU A 56 -1.72 -4.11 -10.20
C GLU A 56 -1.18 -4.38 -8.78
N LEU A 57 -0.71 -3.36 -8.07
CA LEU A 57 -0.19 -3.51 -6.70
C LEU A 57 -1.28 -3.85 -5.67
N ASN A 58 -2.48 -3.27 -5.84
CA ASN A 58 -3.64 -3.48 -4.97
C ASN A 58 -4.36 -4.81 -5.23
N HIS A 59 -4.22 -5.37 -6.43
CA HIS A 59 -4.75 -6.70 -6.77
C HIS A 59 -3.66 -7.80 -6.72
N ARG A 60 -2.42 -7.47 -6.34
CA ARG A 60 -1.35 -8.46 -6.17
C ARG A 60 -1.54 -9.24 -4.86
N PRO A 61 -1.74 -10.58 -4.91
CA PRO A 61 -1.77 -11.44 -3.72
C PRO A 61 -0.53 -11.27 -2.83
N ARG A 62 -0.70 -11.25 -1.51
CA ARG A 62 0.40 -11.11 -0.55
C ARG A 62 0.44 -12.29 0.42
N LYS A 63 1.61 -12.93 0.54
CA LYS A 63 1.81 -14.03 1.52
C LYS A 63 1.49 -13.60 2.96
N THR A 64 1.83 -12.36 3.33
CA THR A 64 1.53 -11.79 4.66
C THR A 64 0.03 -11.60 4.91
N LEU A 65 -0.79 -11.65 3.86
CA LEU A 65 -2.25 -11.51 3.90
C LEU A 65 -2.95 -12.86 3.61
N GLY A 66 -2.28 -13.99 3.83
CA GLY A 66 -2.86 -15.30 3.51
C GLY A 66 -3.07 -15.55 2.02
N TYR A 67 -2.29 -14.88 1.16
CA TYR A 67 -2.44 -14.84 -0.29
C TYR A 67 -3.68 -14.09 -0.79
N GLU A 68 -4.34 -13.31 0.06
CA GLU A 68 -5.34 -12.34 -0.40
C GLU A 68 -4.72 -11.07 -0.97
N THR A 69 -5.55 -10.31 -1.69
CA THR A 69 -5.15 -9.02 -2.27
C THR A 69 -5.44 -7.87 -1.31
N PRO A 70 -4.59 -6.81 -1.30
CA PRO A 70 -4.84 -5.62 -0.48
C PRO A 70 -6.22 -5.00 -0.70
N SER A 71 -6.70 -4.94 -1.95
CA SER A 71 -8.01 -4.37 -2.30
C SER A 71 -9.17 -5.15 -1.66
N VAL A 72 -9.13 -6.48 -1.69
CA VAL A 72 -10.14 -7.34 -1.07
C VAL A 72 -10.24 -7.08 0.44
N LEU A 73 -9.11 -7.02 1.13
CA LEU A 73 -9.10 -6.74 2.57
C LEU A 73 -9.53 -5.30 2.89
N PHE A 74 -9.02 -4.32 2.14
CA PHE A 74 -9.32 -2.91 2.37
C PHE A 74 -10.81 -2.58 2.20
N LEU A 75 -11.46 -3.20 1.21
CA LEU A 75 -12.90 -3.02 0.94
C LEU A 75 -13.78 -3.95 1.79
N ASN A 76 -13.20 -4.73 2.72
CA ASN A 76 -13.89 -5.76 3.50
C ASN A 76 -14.69 -6.74 2.62
N LEU A 77 -14.19 -7.03 1.41
CA LEU A 77 -14.80 -7.98 0.47
C LEU A 77 -14.32 -9.42 0.72
N PHE A 78 -13.47 -9.62 1.72
CA PHE A 78 -12.95 -10.93 2.05
C PHE A 78 -14.04 -11.81 2.66
N GLN A 79 -14.28 -12.95 2.02
CA GLN A 79 -15.13 -13.99 2.54
C GLN A 79 -14.24 -15.23 2.76
N PRO A 80 -13.94 -15.61 4.02
CA PRO A 80 -13.12 -16.77 4.27
C PRO A 80 -13.80 -18.01 3.67
N LEU A 81 -13.01 -18.82 2.93
CA LEU A 81 -13.53 -19.98 2.20
C LEU A 81 -14.00 -21.14 3.10
N LEU A 82 -13.87 -21.01 4.42
CA LEU A 82 -14.46 -21.90 5.40
C LEU A 82 -14.88 -21.08 6.64
N PRO A 83 -16.12 -21.25 7.17
CA PRO A 83 -16.38 -20.88 8.56
C PRO A 83 -15.45 -21.69 9.45
N GLU A 84 -15.12 -21.18 10.64
CA GLU A 84 -14.32 -21.87 11.65
C GLU A 84 -14.89 -23.27 11.92
N CYS A 85 -14.41 -24.27 11.19
CA CYS A 85 -14.67 -25.67 11.45
C CYS A 85 -13.45 -26.20 12.21
N CYS A 86 -13.75 -26.77 13.39
CA CYS A 86 -12.87 -27.40 14.39
C CYS A 86 -12.40 -26.47 15.53
N THR A 87 -13.34 -26.16 16.44
CA THR A 87 -13.14 -26.61 17.83
C THR A 87 -13.65 -28.04 17.97
#